data_AF-A0AB35UZ20-F1
#
_entry.id   AF-A0AB35UZ20-F1
#
_cell.length_a   1.000
_cell.length_b   1.000
_cell.length_c   1.000
_cell.angle_alpha   90.00
_cell.angle_beta   90.00
_cell.angle_gamma   90.00
#
_symmetry.space_group_name_H-M   'P 1'
#
loop_
_entity.id
_entity.type
_entity.pdbx_description
1 polymer ?
#
loop_
_entity_poly.entity_id
_entity_poly.type
_entity_poly.pdbx_seq_one_letter_code
_entity_poly.pdbx_strand_id
1 'polypeptide(L)' 'MFLRLLKQTFIDFDIAIKQKRFIVLDKDKMPCAIFEYRDGTQAIKLVDSEDGIPLHLYKGLISSSELKIDYQNIISKYK' A
#
# COMPACT_ATOMS: atom_id res chain seq x y z
N MET A 1 6.96 -6.29 -10.27
CA MET A 1 6.61 -4.91 -10.71
C MET A 1 6.01 -4.07 -9.57
N PHE A 2 5.07 -4.60 -8.79
CA PHE A 2 4.35 -3.83 -7.76
C PHE A 2 5.21 -3.18 -6.67
N LEU A 3 6.18 -3.91 -6.11
CA LEU A 3 7.11 -3.35 -5.11
C LEU A 3 7.83 -2.08 -5.60
N ARG A 4 8.24 -2.05 -6.87
CA ARG A 4 8.90 -0.88 -7.47
C ARG A 4 7.97 0.33 -7.48
N LEU A 5 6.71 0.11 -7.83
CA LEU A 5 5.69 1.16 -7.86
C LEU A 5 5.41 1.70 -6.46
N LEU A 6 5.33 0.82 -5.46
CA LEU A 6 5.20 1.22 -4.06
C LEU A 6 6.40 2.05 -3.60
N LYS A 7 7.64 1.61 -3.84
CA LYS A 7 8.85 2.37 -3.47
C LYS A 7 8.93 3.75 -4.14
N GLN A 8 8.44 3.88 -5.37
CA GLN A 8 8.38 5.17 -6.06
C GLN A 8 7.31 6.10 -5.50
N THR A 9 6.24 5.54 -4.95
CA THR A 9 5.11 6.32 -4.40
C THR A 9 5.38 6.73 -2.96
N PHE A 10 5.95 5.83 -2.18
CA PHE A 10 6.26 5.97 -0.76
C PHE A 10 7.75 6.23 -0.57
N ILE A 11 8.29 7.30 -1.19
CA ILE A 11 9.74 7.53 -1.27
C ILE A 11 10.37 7.85 0.09
N ASP A 12 9.61 8.48 0.98
CA ASP A 12 10.04 8.87 2.34
C ASP A 12 9.69 7.83 3.40
N PHE A 13 9.20 6.66 2.99
CA PHE A 13 8.76 5.58 3.86
C PHE A 13 9.52 4.31 3.56
N ASP A 14 9.63 3.46 4.57
CA ASP A 14 10.17 2.12 4.38
C ASP A 14 9.08 1.15 3.97
N ILE A 15 9.49 0.10 3.25
CA ILE A 15 8.60 -0.97 2.83
C ILE A 15 9.14 -2.30 3.34
N ALA A 16 8.46 -2.88 4.32
CA ALA A 16 8.71 -4.24 4.78
C ALA A 16 7.86 -5.24 3.98
N ILE A 17 8.40 -6.43 3.73
CA ILE A 17 7.69 -7.49 2.99
C ILE A 17 7.52 -8.68 3.92
N LYS A 18 6.27 -9.10 4.14
CA LYS A 18 5.94 -10.25 5.00
C LYS A 18 4.77 -11.01 4.42
N GLN A 19 4.91 -12.33 4.21
CA GLN A 19 3.83 -13.20 3.73
C GLN A 19 3.09 -12.66 2.48
N LYS A 20 3.83 -12.17 1.47
CA LYS A 20 3.30 -11.54 0.24
C LYS A 20 2.56 -10.20 0.45
N ARG A 21 2.61 -9.64 1.66
CA ARG A 21 2.13 -8.30 1.98
C ARG A 21 3.29 -7.30 1.98
N PHE A 22 3.00 -6.09 1.58
CA PHE A 22 3.92 -4.94 1.58
C PHE A 22 3.43 -3.95 2.63
N ILE A 23 4.20 -3.79 3.70
CA ILE A 23 3.84 -2.96 4.84
C ILE A 23 4.63 -1.65 4.69
N VAL A 24 3.93 -0.54 4.55
CA VAL A 24 4.51 0.80 4.56
C VAL A 24 4.78 1.18 6.02
N LEU A 25 6.00 1.60 6.30
CA LEU A 25 6.46 2.00 7.63
C LEU A 25 6.88 3.47 7.62
N ASP A 26 6.50 4.21 8.65
CA ASP A 26 7.02 5.57 8.86
C ASP A 26 8.47 5.58 9.35
N LYS A 27 8.94 6.78 9.70
CA LYS A 27 10.29 7.08 10.18
C LYS A 27 10.61 6.33 11.48
N ASP A 28 9.60 6.11 12.32
CA ASP A 28 9.69 5.41 13.61
C ASP A 28 9.46 3.90 13.47
N LYS A 29 9.38 3.39 12.22
CA LYS A 29 9.11 2.00 11.87
C LYS A 29 7.73 1.50 12.29
N MET A 30 6.79 2.41 12.51
CA MET A 30 5.40 2.05 12.78
C MET A 30 4.65 1.78 11.48
N PRO A 31 3.79 0.75 11.42
CA PRO A 31 3.05 0.41 10.21
C PRO A 31 1.96 1.44 9.91
N CYS A 32 2.00 1.98 8.69
CA CYS A 32 1.06 3.00 8.22
C CYS A 32 -0.01 2.46 7.28
N ALA A 33 0.34 1.45 6.49
CA ALA A 33 -0.57 0.81 5.54
C ALA A 33 -0.05 -0.56 5.15
N ILE A 34 -0.96 -1.44 4.80
CA ILE A 34 -0.66 -2.78 4.29
C ILE A 34 -1.19 -2.85 2.87
N PHE A 35 -0.34 -3.29 1.94
CA PHE A 35 -0.72 -3.56 0.56
C PHE A 35 -0.58 -5.04 0.28
N GLU A 36 -1.63 -5.65 -0.25
CA GLU A 36 -1.58 -7.04 -0.68
C GLU A 36 -1.88 -7.10 -2.18
N TYR A 37 -0.98 -7.75 -2.92
CA TYR A 37 -1.17 -7.96 -4.35
C TYR A 37 -1.57 -9.39 -4.64
N ARG A 38 -2.67 -9.56 -5.37
CA ARG A 38 -3.14 -10.85 -5.87
C ARG A 38 -3.13 -10.85 -7.40
N ASP A 39 -2.58 -11.90 -7.98
CA ASP A 39 -2.66 -12.10 -9.42
C ASP A 39 -4.13 -12.29 -9.83
N GLY A 40 -4.52 -11.66 -10.94
CA GLY A 40 -5.88 -11.74 -11.45
C GLY A 40 -6.07 -10.97 -12.75
N THR A 41 -7.15 -11.28 -13.46
CA THR A 41 -7.48 -10.67 -14.76
C THR A 41 -8.40 -9.46 -14.64
N GLN A 42 -9.08 -9.30 -13.51
CA GLN A 42 -9.96 -8.17 -13.22
C GLN A 42 -9.34 -7.28 -12.15
N ALA A 43 -9.31 -5.97 -12.43
CA ALA A 43 -8.89 -4.96 -11.48
C ALA A 43 -9.88 -4.89 -10.32
N ILE A 44 -9.41 -5.22 -9.11
CA ILE A 44 -10.20 -5.06 -7.88
C ILE A 44 -9.34 -4.31 -6.88
N LYS A 45 -9.93 -3.26 -6.29
CA LYS A 45 -9.37 -2.55 -5.15
C LYS A 45 -10.35 -2.66 -3.99
N LEU A 46 -9.90 -3.25 -2.89
CA LEU A 46 -10.66 -3.31 -1.64
C LEU A 46 -9.83 -2.66 -0.55
N VAL A 47 -10.45 -1.72 0.18
CA VAL A 47 -9.84 -1.06 1.33
C VAL A 47 -10.56 -1.54 2.57
N ASP A 48 -9.80 -2.10 3.49
CA ASP A 48 -10.26 -2.57 4.81
C ASP A 48 -9.29 -2.04 5.88
N SER A 49 -9.39 -2.53 7.11
CA SER A 49 -8.43 -2.28 8.18
C SER A 49 -8.02 -3.58 8.88
N GLU A 50 -6.74 -3.75 9.14
CA GLU A 50 -6.18 -4.81 9.98
C GLU A 50 -5.52 -4.15 11.20
N ASP A 51 -6.00 -4.45 12.41
CA ASP A 51 -5.53 -3.82 13.66
C ASP A 51 -5.51 -2.27 13.63
N GLY A 52 -6.47 -1.67 12.92
CA GLY A 52 -6.57 -0.22 12.73
C GLY A 52 -5.67 0.36 11.62
N ILE A 53 -4.84 -0.47 10.98
CA ILE A 53 -3.98 -0.10 9.87
C ILE A 53 -4.74 -0.32 8.56
N PRO A 54 -4.78 0.65 7.63
CA PRO A 54 -5.49 0.49 6.36
C PRO A 54 -4.86 -0.63 5.52
N LEU A 55 -5.69 -1.58 5.09
CA LEU A 55 -5.34 -2.70 4.23
C LEU A 55 -5.88 -2.46 2.82
N HIS A 56 -4.98 -2.34 1.85
CA HIS A 56 -5.26 -2.12 0.45
C HIS A 56 -5.00 -3.42 -0.33
N LEU A 57 -6.07 -4.12 -0.70
CA LEU A 57 -6.00 -5.27 -1.58
C LEU A 57 -6.06 -4.81 -3.04
N TYR A 58 -5.03 -5.15 -3.81
CA TYR A 58 -4.99 -4.97 -5.26
C TYR A 58 -5.02 -6.31 -5.97
N LYS A 59 -5.91 -6.44 -6.95
CA LYS A 59 -5.95 -7.58 -7.88
C LYS A 59 -5.74 -7.09 -9.31
N GLY A 60 -4.85 -7.72 -10.08
CA GLY A 60 -4.69 -7.46 -11.51
C GLY A 60 -3.84 -6.23 -11.88
N LEU A 61 -4.29 -5.44 -12.86
CA LEU A 61 -3.58 -4.23 -13.32
C LEU A 61 -3.75 -3.11 -12.30
N ILE A 62 -2.63 -2.59 -11.79
CA ILE A 62 -2.62 -1.50 -10.81
C ILE A 62 -2.33 -0.19 -11.53
N SER A 63 -3.21 0.79 -11.39
CA SER A 63 -2.97 2.15 -11.88
C SER A 63 -2.08 2.92 -10.89
N SER A 64 -1.01 3.54 -11.40
CA SER A 64 -0.18 4.46 -10.61
C SER A 64 -0.97 5.61 -10.01
N SER A 65 -2.05 6.04 -10.68
CA SER A 65 -2.91 7.13 -10.23
C SER A 65 -3.70 6.76 -8.98
N GLU A 66 -4.20 5.52 -8.92
CA GLU A 66 -4.93 5.02 -7.74
C GLU A 66 -4.02 4.88 -6.52
N LEU A 67 -2.77 4.47 -6.74
CA LEU A 67 -1.79 4.34 -5.64
C LEU A 67 -1.39 5.72 -5.09
N LYS A 68 -1.32 6.75 -5.94
CA LYS A 68 -1.10 8.13 -5.49
C LYS A 68 -2.25 8.67 -4.67
N ILE A 69 -3.50 8.33 -5.01
CA ILE A 69 -4.67 8.69 -4.21
C ILE A 69 -4.57 8.06 -2.82
N ASP A 70 -4.21 6.77 -2.75
CA ASP A 70 -4.03 6.09 -1.46
C ASP A 70 -2.92 6.69 -0.63
N TYR A 71 -1.79 7.04 -1.26
CA TYR A 71 -0.74 7.78 -0.59
C TYR A 71 -1.27 9.07 0.06
N GLN A 72 -1.99 9.92 -0.67
CA GLN A 72 -2.54 11.16 -0.09
C GLN A 72 -3.51 10.88 1.08
N ASN A 73 -4.34 9.86 0.96
CA ASN A 73 -5.29 9.45 2.01
C ASN A 73 -4.60 8.89 3.26
N ILE A 74 -3.48 8.19 3.08
CA ILE A 74 -2.67 7.67 4.19
C ILE A 74 -1.96 8.85 4.86
N ILE A 75 -1.18 9.62 4.11
CA ILE A 75 -0.36 10.71 4.67
C ILE A 75 -1.20 11.79 5.37
N SER A 76 -2.38 12.11 4.85
CA SER A 76 -3.28 13.08 5.51
C SER A 76 -3.75 12.64 6.90
N LYS A 77 -3.70 11.33 7.23
CA LYS A 77 -4.02 10.80 8.56
C LYS A 77 -2.83 10.77 9.52
N TYR A 78 -1.60 10.92 9.02
CA TYR A 78 -0.35 10.91 9.81
C TYR A 78 0.24 12.33 9.98
N LYS A 79 -0.56 13.38 9.78
CA LYS A 79 -0.19 14.79 9.92
C LYS A 79 -0.79 15.37 11.19
#